data_AF-A0A5C8MEC4-F1
#
_entry.id   AF-A0A5C8MEC4-F1
#
_cell.length_a   1.000
_cell.length_b   1.000
_cell.length_c   1.000
_cell.angle_alpha   90.00
_cell.angle_beta   90.00
_cell.angle_gamma   90.00
#
_symmetry.space_group_name_H-M   'P 1'
#
loop_
_entity.id
_entity.type
_entity.pdbx_description
1 polymer ?
#
loop_
_entity_poly.entity_id
_entity_poly.type
_entity_poly.pdbx_seq_one_letter_code
_entity_poly.pdbx_strand_id
1 'polypeptide(L)'
;MEDILQKKFKNLDSVFITKSYLKEAAKPQYAKIYLQSPIPFIFIESEKVYLAFIDDQLSYEDAPTIKSGDYLVGFYKDTYFGLGLHNNIKNEKTIQDCYSRLFVILERFKN
;
A
#
# COMPACT_ATOMS: atom_id res chain seq x y z
N MET A 1 10.58 0.59 11.03
CA MET A 1 9.65 -0.43 10.52
C MET A 1 10.21 -1.84 10.76
N GLU A 2 10.53 -2.14 12.02
CA GLU A 2 11.30 -3.34 12.38
C GLU A 2 10.52 -4.64 12.15
N ASP A 3 9.22 -4.64 12.47
CA ASP A 3 8.39 -5.84 12.30
C ASP A 3 8.27 -6.29 10.83
N ILE A 4 8.38 -5.36 9.87
CA ILE A 4 8.43 -5.68 8.44
C ILE A 4 9.78 -6.34 8.08
N LEU A 5 10.91 -5.80 8.58
CA LEU A 5 12.24 -6.39 8.38
C LEU A 5 12.31 -7.81 8.96
N GLN A 6 11.71 -8.02 10.13
CA GLN A 6 11.60 -9.31 10.79
C GLN A 6 10.50 -10.21 10.20
N LYS A 7 9.77 -9.75 9.17
CA LYS A 7 8.68 -10.46 8.48
C LYS A 7 7.60 -11.00 9.44
N LYS A 8 7.26 -10.24 10.48
CA LYS A 8 6.23 -10.60 11.47
C LYS A 8 4.83 -10.39 10.90
N PHE A 9 4.41 -11.32 10.03
CA PHE A 9 3.11 -11.27 9.35
C PHE A 9 2.14 -12.34 9.84
N LYS A 10 2.55 -13.19 10.78
CA LYS A 10 1.70 -14.26 11.32
C LYS A 10 0.46 -13.65 11.98
N ASN A 11 -0.71 -14.18 11.63
CA ASN A 11 -2.03 -13.75 12.11
C ASN A 11 -2.42 -12.31 11.69
N LEU A 12 -1.73 -11.72 10.71
CA LEU A 12 -2.15 -10.45 10.11
C LEU A 12 -2.82 -10.73 8.76
N ASP A 13 -3.82 -9.92 8.44
CA ASP A 13 -4.49 -9.97 7.13
C ASP A 13 -3.80 -9.07 6.10
N SER A 14 -3.14 -8.00 6.57
CA SER A 14 -2.48 -6.99 5.76
C SER A 14 -1.60 -6.09 6.64
N VAL A 15 -0.72 -5.31 6.00
CA VAL A 15 0.06 -4.24 6.66
C VAL A 15 -0.26 -2.90 6.00
N PHE A 16 -0.60 -1.90 6.82
CA PHE A 16 -0.89 -0.54 6.35
C PHE A 16 0.29 0.39 6.67
N ILE A 17 0.76 1.10 5.66
CA ILE A 17 1.84 2.09 5.75
C ILE A 17 1.24 3.46 5.46
N THR A 18 1.25 4.33 6.47
CA THR A 18 0.67 5.66 6.38
C THR A 18 1.65 6.67 5.78
N LYS A 19 1.12 7.83 5.38
CA LYS A 19 1.88 8.91 4.71
C LYS A 19 3.25 9.21 5.31
N SER A 20 3.36 9.25 6.65
CA SER A 20 4.61 9.57 7.35
C SER A 20 5.72 8.54 7.17
N TYR A 21 5.38 7.32 6.74
CA TYR A 21 6.33 6.21 6.57
C TYR A 21 6.57 5.82 5.11
N LEU A 22 5.92 6.46 4.13
CA LEU A 22 6.04 6.06 2.73
C LEU A 22 7.47 6.17 2.18
N LYS A 23 8.17 7.25 2.52
CA LYS A 23 9.58 7.42 2.11
C LYS A 23 10.50 6.36 2.72
N GLU A 24 10.25 6.01 3.99
CA GLU A 24 10.98 4.93 4.65
C GLU A 24 10.67 3.58 3.99
N ALA A 25 9.40 3.33 3.68
CA ALA A 25 8.92 2.10 3.06
C ALA A 25 9.41 1.89 1.62
N ALA A 26 9.74 2.97 0.92
CA ALA A 26 10.34 2.92 -0.40
C ALA A 26 11.85 2.60 -0.39
N LYS A 27 12.48 2.43 0.79
CA LYS A 27 13.89 2.04 0.83
C LYS A 27 14.09 0.64 0.24
N PRO A 28 15.19 0.42 -0.51
CA PRO A 28 15.46 -0.85 -1.23
C PRO A 28 15.33 -2.12 -0.37
N GLN A 29 15.68 -2.03 0.91
CA GLN A 29 15.61 -3.14 1.87
C GLN A 29 14.19 -3.75 2.04
N TYR A 30 13.13 -3.01 1.69
CA TYR A 30 11.75 -3.47 1.83
C TYR A 30 11.16 -4.07 0.55
N ALA A 31 11.67 -3.72 -0.64
CA ALA A 31 11.11 -4.11 -1.92
C ALA A 31 10.91 -5.62 -2.06
N LYS A 32 11.96 -6.40 -1.75
CA LYS A 32 11.90 -7.86 -1.78
C LYS A 32 10.91 -8.44 -0.78
N ILE A 33 10.69 -7.77 0.36
CA ILE A 33 9.73 -8.21 1.38
C ILE A 33 8.30 -8.06 0.85
N TYR A 34 7.99 -6.95 0.18
CA TYR A 34 6.67 -6.72 -0.42
C TYR A 34 6.39 -7.70 -1.56
N LEU A 35 7.36 -7.92 -2.44
CA LEU A 35 7.26 -8.88 -3.56
C LEU A 35 6.98 -10.31 -3.08
N GLN A 36 7.60 -10.72 -1.97
CA GLN A 36 7.52 -12.09 -1.45
C GLN A 36 6.51 -12.24 -0.29
N SER A 37 5.73 -11.20 -0.01
CA SER A 37 4.86 -11.19 1.16
C SER A 37 3.73 -12.21 1.05
N PRO A 38 3.42 -12.96 2.13
CA PRO A 38 2.24 -13.81 2.17
C PRO A 38 0.94 -13.00 2.35
N ILE A 39 1.04 -11.70 2.63
CA ILE A 39 -0.10 -10.80 2.87
C ILE A 39 0.02 -9.48 2.08
N PRO A 40 -1.10 -8.84 1.73
CA PRO A 40 -1.12 -7.55 1.03
C PRO A 40 -0.48 -6.40 1.86
N PHE A 41 0.20 -5.50 1.16
CA PHE A 41 0.69 -4.21 1.69
C PHE A 41 -0.11 -3.06 1.11
N ILE A 42 -0.57 -2.15 1.98
CA ILE A 42 -1.37 -0.98 1.60
C ILE A 42 -0.62 0.30 1.97
N PHE A 43 -0.45 1.18 1.00
CA PHE A 43 0.23 2.46 1.13
C PHE A 43 -0.81 3.58 1.06
N ILE A 44 -1.10 4.15 2.23
CA ILE A 44 -2.18 5.13 2.43
C ILE A 44 -1.66 6.52 2.13
N GLU A 45 -2.43 7.28 1.35
CA GLU A 45 -2.10 8.62 0.86
C GLU A 45 -0.77 8.68 0.09
N SER A 46 -0.42 7.60 -0.61
CA SER A 46 0.71 7.62 -1.53
C SER A 46 0.43 8.57 -2.67
N GLU A 47 1.39 9.44 -2.95
CA GLU A 47 1.39 10.28 -4.15
C GLU A 47 2.08 9.55 -5.31
N LYS A 48 2.78 8.45 -5.02
CA LYS A 48 3.61 7.68 -5.96
C LYS A 48 3.01 6.31 -6.25
N VAL A 49 3.20 5.84 -7.48
CA VAL A 49 2.72 4.52 -7.91
C VAL A 49 3.41 3.40 -7.12
N TYR A 50 2.83 2.19 -7.12
CA TYR A 50 3.34 1.05 -6.36
C TYR A 50 4.80 0.67 -6.65
N LEU A 51 5.30 0.98 -7.85
CA LEU A 51 6.71 0.76 -8.22
C LEU A 51 7.68 1.47 -7.27
N ALA A 52 7.28 2.58 -6.66
CA ALA A 52 8.06 3.27 -5.63
C ALA A 52 8.42 2.39 -4.42
N PHE A 53 7.71 1.27 -4.22
CA PHE A 53 7.90 0.39 -3.07
C PHE A 53 8.50 -0.96 -3.46
N ILE A 54 8.22 -1.46 -4.66
CA ILE A 54 8.62 -2.82 -5.07
C ILE A 54 9.83 -2.87 -5.99
N ASP A 55 10.25 -1.74 -6.56
CA ASP A 55 11.47 -1.62 -7.37
C ASP A 55 12.61 -1.12 -6.48
N ASP A 56 13.63 -1.95 -6.27
CA ASP A 56 14.75 -1.63 -5.37
C ASP A 56 15.78 -0.65 -5.98
N GLN A 57 15.62 -0.29 -7.25
CA GLN A 57 16.43 0.70 -7.95
C GLN A 57 15.75 2.07 -8.03
N LEU A 58 14.45 2.17 -7.67
CA LEU A 58 13.65 3.37 -7.81
C LEU A 58 13.39 4.02 -6.44
N SER A 59 13.83 5.27 -6.27
CA SER A 59 13.50 6.03 -5.06
C SER A 59 12.03 6.48 -5.07
N TYR A 60 11.50 6.81 -3.89
CA TYR A 60 10.15 7.36 -3.78
C TYR A 60 10.02 8.67 -4.59
N GLU A 61 11.02 9.54 -4.49
CA GLU A 61 11.06 10.84 -5.15
C GLU A 61 11.06 10.72 -6.67
N ASP A 62 11.79 9.75 -7.21
CA ASP A 62 11.96 9.52 -8.66
C ASP A 62 10.81 8.72 -9.27
N ALA A 63 10.02 8.02 -8.45
CA ALA A 63 8.90 7.24 -8.94
C ALA A 63 7.81 8.11 -9.59
N PRO A 64 7.06 7.58 -10.58
CA PRO A 64 5.93 8.29 -11.17
C PRO A 64 4.85 8.65 -10.14
N THR A 65 4.28 9.85 -10.27
CA THR A 65 3.13 10.29 -9.48
C THR A 65 1.85 9.60 -9.97
N ILE A 66 0.99 9.20 -9.04
CA ILE A 66 -0.32 8.64 -9.34
C ILE A 66 -1.20 9.70 -10.02
N LYS A 67 -1.79 9.35 -11.17
CA LYS A 67 -2.73 10.22 -11.91
C LYS A 67 -4.19 9.82 -11.76
N SER A 68 -4.48 8.65 -11.20
CA SER A 68 -5.84 8.12 -11.01
C SER A 68 -6.63 8.80 -9.88
N GLY A 69 -5.95 9.56 -9.00
CA GLY A 69 -6.59 10.15 -7.83
C GLY A 69 -6.83 9.15 -6.69
N ASP A 70 -6.12 8.02 -6.70
CA ASP A 70 -6.23 7.01 -5.65
C ASP A 70 -5.78 7.59 -4.30
N TYR A 71 -6.58 7.32 -3.27
CA TYR A 71 -6.26 7.66 -1.89
C TYR A 71 -5.34 6.64 -1.25
N LEU A 72 -5.43 5.39 -1.67
CA LEU A 72 -4.52 4.33 -1.28
C LEU A 72 -4.16 3.47 -2.47
N VAL A 73 -2.99 2.86 -2.39
CA VAL A 73 -2.55 1.83 -3.32
C VAL A 73 -2.17 0.57 -2.56
N GLY A 74 -2.45 -0.58 -3.16
CA GLY A 74 -2.14 -1.88 -2.60
C GLY A 74 -1.35 -2.74 -3.57
N PHE A 75 -0.52 -3.62 -3.03
CA PHE A 75 0.21 -4.63 -3.77
C PHE A 75 0.14 -6.00 -3.07
N TYR A 76 -0.13 -7.05 -3.83
CA TYR A 76 -0.12 -8.43 -3.38
C TYR A 76 0.05 -9.41 -4.54
N LYS A 77 1.07 -10.29 -4.50
CA LYS A 77 1.31 -11.34 -5.50
C LYS A 77 1.14 -10.85 -6.95
N ASP A 78 1.92 -9.84 -7.33
CA ASP A 78 1.89 -9.17 -8.65
C ASP A 78 0.58 -8.45 -9.00
N THR A 79 -0.39 -8.41 -8.09
CA THR A 79 -1.63 -7.65 -8.24
C THR A 79 -1.47 -6.28 -7.60
N TYR A 80 -1.61 -5.24 -8.43
CA TYR A 80 -1.77 -3.85 -8.01
C TYR A 80 -3.24 -3.46 -7.98
N PHE A 81 -3.64 -2.67 -6.99
CA PHE A 81 -4.95 -2.03 -6.96
C PHE A 81 -4.87 -0.66 -6.28
N GLY A 82 -5.79 0.22 -6.64
CA GLY A 82 -5.94 1.55 -6.05
C GLY A 82 -7.40 1.80 -5.67
N LEU A 83 -7.61 2.59 -4.62
CA LEU A 83 -8.94 3.07 -4.24
C LEU A 83 -8.91 4.59 -4.04
N GLY A 84 -9.72 5.30 -4.81
CA GLY A 84 -10.04 6.72 -4.60
C GLY A 84 -11.11 6.94 -3.53
N LEU A 85 -11.12 8.15 -2.97
CA LEU A 85 -12.22 8.61 -2.13
C LEU A 85 -13.45 8.92 -2.98
N HIS A 86 -14.64 8.73 -2.41
CA HIS A 86 -15.88 9.09 -3.09
C HIS A 86 -15.86 10.58 -3.48
N ASN A 87 -16.06 10.88 -4.76
CA ASN A 87 -15.95 12.20 -5.37
C ASN A 87 -14.62 12.94 -5.11
N ASN A 88 -13.54 12.23 -4.78
CA ASN A 88 -12.24 12.81 -4.41
C ASN A 88 -12.30 13.78 -3.21
N ILE A 89 -13.35 13.69 -2.38
CA ILE A 89 -13.49 14.54 -1.19
C ILE A 89 -12.79 13.84 -0.03
N LYS A 90 -11.90 14.54 0.68
CA LYS A 90 -11.25 14.03 1.89
C LYS A 90 -12.03 14.43 3.14
N ASN A 91 -12.88 13.54 3.63
CA ASN A 91 -13.56 13.65 4.92
C ASN A 91 -13.77 12.26 5.57
N GLU A 92 -14.17 12.24 6.84
CA GLU A 92 -14.37 11.01 7.61
C GLU A 92 -15.26 9.98 6.88
N LYS A 93 -16.41 10.40 6.36
CA LYS A 93 -17.36 9.51 5.66
C LYS A 93 -16.74 8.86 4.43
N THR A 94 -16.07 9.64 3.60
CA THR A 94 -15.43 9.15 2.36
C THR A 94 -14.23 8.26 2.64
N ILE A 95 -13.49 8.53 3.71
CA ILE A 95 -12.38 7.70 4.19
C ILE A 95 -12.94 6.37 4.69
N GLN A 96 -13.98 6.40 5.53
CA GLN A 96 -14.63 5.20 6.05
C GLN A 96 -15.13 4.29 4.92
N ASP A 97 -15.82 4.85 3.93
CA ASP A 97 -16.25 4.11 2.73
C ASP A 97 -15.08 3.47 1.98
N CYS A 98 -13.98 4.21 1.81
CA CYS A 98 -12.76 3.68 1.18
C CYS A 98 -12.18 2.49 1.96
N TYR A 99 -12.10 2.57 3.29
CA TYR A 99 -11.67 1.46 4.13
C TYR A 99 -12.64 0.28 4.09
N SER A 100 -13.96 0.50 4.06
CA SER A 100 -14.94 -0.58 3.90
C SER A 100 -14.73 -1.35 2.59
N ARG A 101 -14.50 -0.64 1.48
CA ARG A 101 -14.16 -1.26 0.18
C ARG A 101 -12.82 -1.99 0.22
N LEU A 102 -11.81 -1.43 0.90
CA LEU A 102 -10.53 -2.10 1.11
C LEU A 102 -10.69 -3.42 1.86
N PHE A 103 -11.45 -3.46 2.96
CA PHE A 103 -11.64 -4.69 3.72
C PHE A 103 -12.34 -5.78 2.90
N VAL A 104 -13.31 -5.43 2.06
CA VAL A 104 -13.92 -6.39 1.12
C VAL A 104 -12.88 -6.97 0.14
N ILE A 105 -11.91 -6.17 -0.31
CA ILE A 105 -10.82 -6.65 -1.15
C ILE A 105 -9.89 -7.58 -0.37
N LEU A 106 -9.51 -7.20 0.87
CA LEU A 106 -8.62 -8.01 1.71
C LEU A 106 -9.23 -9.38 2.03
N GLU A 107 -10.54 -9.46 2.30
CA GLU A 107 -11.23 -10.73 2.49
C GLU A 107 -11.12 -11.66 1.26
N ARG A 108 -11.06 -11.12 0.04
CA ARG A 108 -10.88 -11.93 -1.18
C ARG A 108 -9.46 -12.50 -1.32
N PHE A 109 -8.47 -11.89 -0.66
CA PHE A 109 -7.08 -12.35 -0.69
C PHE A 109 -6.74 -13.41 0.34
N LYS A 110 -7.65 -13.67 1.31
CA LYS A 110 -7.52 -14.73 2.32
C LYS A 110 -7.80 -16.14 1.78
N ASN A 111 -8.28 -16.25 0.53
CA ASN A 111 -8.61 -17.51 -0.14
C ASN A 111 -7.38 -18.34 -0.49
#